data_AF-A0A6P0DNE5-F1
#
_entry.id   AF-A0A6P0DNE5-F1
#
_cell.length_a   1.000
_cell.length_b   1.000
_cell.length_c   1.000
_cell.angle_alpha   90.00
_cell.angle_beta   90.00
_cell.angle_gamma   90.00
#
_symmetry.space_group_name_H-M   'P 1'
#
loop_
_entity.id
_entity.type
_entity.pdbx_description
1 polymer ?
#
loop_
_entity_poly.entity_id
_entity_poly.type
_entity_poly.pdbx_seq_one_letter_code
_entity_poly.pdbx_strand_id
1 'polypeptide(L)'
;MKSRSGPSAPWIYLGLLAAQTAAALTLFWIVFPIFHGLITHLGEPQMLALSDQVGIVASAALLHCCYWTRLKWMPVTSPFHSVFVAHLLFFASRVSFFFGGALFSAIFFRHLPELDAFPPFAQAFVKSVYVAGTLFGLFCYSLELDRFGKAVEDGPPERGE
;
A
#
# COMPACT_ATOMS: atom_id res chain seq x y z
N MET A 1 17.99 16.56 -24.90
CA MET A 1 18.28 15.11 -24.75
C MET A 1 17.05 14.35 -25.25
N LYS A 2 17.18 13.63 -26.37
CA LYS A 2 16.10 12.91 -27.06
C LYS A 2 16.36 11.39 -26.96
N SER A 3 15.26 10.61 -26.93
CA SER A 3 15.17 9.13 -27.01
C SER A 3 15.23 8.43 -25.63
N ARG A 4 14.27 7.62 -25.18
CA ARG A 4 13.36 6.70 -25.89
C ARG A 4 11.99 6.61 -25.20
N SER A 5 10.92 7.07 -25.84
CA SER A 5 9.58 6.54 -25.61
C SER A 5 9.42 5.26 -26.43
N GLY A 6 10.03 4.18 -25.96
CA GLY A 6 9.74 2.86 -26.52
C GLY A 6 8.31 2.43 -26.14
N PRO A 7 7.63 1.60 -26.96
CA PRO A 7 6.32 1.02 -26.62
C PRO A 7 6.31 0.19 -25.32
N SER A 8 7.45 0.02 -24.65
CA SER A 8 7.62 -0.68 -23.37
C SER A 8 7.31 0.16 -22.12
N ALA A 9 7.30 1.50 -22.21
CA ALA A 9 7.08 2.37 -21.05
C ALA A 9 5.74 2.14 -20.31
N PRO A 10 4.58 2.03 -21.00
CA PRO A 10 3.32 1.76 -20.31
C PRO A 10 3.25 0.35 -19.71
N TRP A 11 3.90 -0.64 -20.34
CA TRP A 11 3.93 -2.01 -19.82
C TRP A 11 4.82 -2.15 -18.58
N ILE A 12 5.94 -1.42 -18.53
CA ILE A 12 6.78 -1.36 -17.32
C ILE A 12 6.01 -0.68 -16.19
N TYR A 13 5.32 0.42 -16.48
CA TYR A 13 4.45 1.09 -15.52
C TYR A 13 3.36 0.17 -14.97
N LEU A 14 2.63 -0.54 -15.84
CA LEU A 14 1.63 -1.53 -15.45
C LEU A 14 2.22 -2.68 -14.63
N GLY A 15 3.44 -3.13 -14.95
CA GLY A 15 4.16 -4.12 -14.17
C GLY A 15 4.49 -3.63 -12.75
N LEU A 16 4.94 -2.37 -12.61
CA LEU A 16 5.17 -1.77 -11.28
C LEU A 16 3.87 -1.62 -10.49
N LEU A 17 2.79 -1.18 -11.14
CA LEU A 17 1.48 -1.04 -10.52
C LEU A 17 0.94 -2.40 -10.08
N ALA A 18 1.04 -3.43 -10.93
CA ALA A 18 0.65 -4.80 -10.60
C ALA A 18 1.46 -5.36 -9.43
N ALA A 19 2.77 -5.09 -9.38
CA ALA A 19 3.61 -5.46 -8.24
C ALA A 19 3.17 -4.76 -6.94
N GLN A 20 2.80 -3.48 -6.99
CA GLN A 20 2.24 -2.79 -5.83
C GLN A 20 0.89 -3.34 -5.41
N THR A 21 -0.01 -3.62 -6.36
CA THR A 21 -1.30 -4.24 -6.08
C THR A 21 -1.12 -5.61 -5.44
N ALA A 22 -0.19 -6.44 -5.94
CA ALA A 22 0.13 -7.72 -5.33
C ALA A 22 0.68 -7.58 -3.90
N ALA A 23 1.55 -6.60 -3.65
CA ALA A 23 2.06 -6.29 -2.32
C ALA A 23 0.95 -5.84 -1.36
N ALA A 24 0.04 -4.99 -1.83
CA ALA A 24 -1.11 -4.52 -1.05
C ALA A 24 -2.09 -5.67 -0.74
N LEU A 25 -2.37 -6.55 -1.70
CA LEU A 25 -3.18 -7.75 -1.49
C LEU A 25 -2.53 -8.74 -0.53
N THR A 26 -1.20 -8.88 -0.59
CA THR A 26 -0.45 -9.73 0.35
C THR A 26 -0.54 -9.17 1.78
N LEU A 27 -0.37 -7.85 1.94
CA LEU A 27 -0.62 -7.17 3.22
C LEU A 27 -2.04 -7.44 3.70
N PHE A 28 -3.03 -7.31 2.82
CA PHE A 28 -4.41 -7.60 3.14
C PHE A 28 -4.60 -9.03 3.66
N TRP A 29 -4.03 -10.01 2.96
CA TRP A 29 -4.14 -11.41 3.30
C TRP A 29 -3.49 -11.79 4.64
N ILE A 30 -2.36 -11.17 4.99
CA ILE A 30 -1.66 -11.41 6.26
C ILE A 30 -2.42 -10.77 7.43
N VAL A 31 -2.90 -9.56 7.21
CA VAL A 31 -3.43 -8.72 8.28
C VAL A 31 -4.88 -9.02 8.59
N PHE A 32 -5.70 -9.33 7.59
CA PHE A 32 -7.10 -9.66 7.78
C PHE A 32 -7.34 -10.76 8.83
N PRO A 33 -6.65 -11.92 8.82
CA PRO A 33 -6.82 -12.93 9.85
C PRO A 33 -6.32 -12.47 11.23
N ILE A 34 -5.26 -11.65 11.28
CA ILE A 34 -4.78 -11.04 12.53
C ILE A 34 -5.86 -10.13 13.13
N PHE A 35 -6.49 -9.30 12.31
CA PHE A 35 -7.58 -8.40 12.72
C PHE A 35 -8.82 -9.17 13.18
N HIS A 36 -9.22 -10.19 12.42
CA HIS A 36 -10.34 -11.05 12.79
C HIS A 36 -10.08 -11.78 14.11
N GLY A 37 -8.87 -12.31 14.31
CA GLY A 37 -8.44 -12.92 15.58
C GLY A 37 -8.51 -11.94 16.76
N LEU A 38 -8.13 -10.69 16.55
CA LEU A 38 -8.19 -9.66 17.59
C LEU A 38 -9.61 -9.27 18.01
N ILE A 39 -10.53 -9.16 17.05
CA ILE A 39 -11.93 -8.85 17.34
C ILE A 39 -12.62 -10.02 18.05
N THR A 40 -12.27 -11.25 17.67
CA THR A 40 -12.89 -12.46 18.23
C THR A 40 -12.33 -12.86 19.59
N HIS A 41 -11.07 -12.53 19.88
CA HIS A 41 -10.37 -12.84 21.13
C HIS A 41 -9.78 -11.58 21.78
N LEU A 42 -10.66 -10.67 22.20
CA LEU A 42 -10.27 -9.45 22.91
C LEU A 42 -9.61 -9.79 24.25
N GLY A 43 -8.35 -9.40 24.42
CA GLY A 43 -7.62 -9.50 25.70
C GLY A 43 -6.55 -10.60 25.76
N GLU A 44 -6.47 -11.49 24.78
CA GLU A 44 -5.41 -12.51 24.71
C GLU A 44 -4.17 -11.97 23.99
N PRO A 45 -2.95 -12.17 24.54
CA PRO A 45 -1.72 -11.86 23.83
C PRO A 45 -1.54 -12.83 22.66
N GLN A 46 -2.03 -12.48 21.46
CA GLN A 46 -1.57 -13.16 20.24
C GLN A 46 -0.05 -13.01 20.18
N MET A 47 0.70 -14.00 19.70
CA MET A 47 2.08 -13.76 19.26
C MET A 47 2.05 -13.68 17.74
N LEU A 48 2.60 -12.60 17.16
CA LEU A 48 2.75 -12.55 15.71
C LEU A 48 3.87 -13.52 15.33
N ALA A 49 3.61 -14.42 14.39
CA ALA A 49 4.67 -15.26 13.87
C ALA A 49 5.73 -14.37 13.20
N LEU A 50 7.00 -14.73 13.33
CA LEU A 50 8.10 -13.98 12.73
C LEU A 50 7.97 -13.92 11.20
N SER A 51 7.34 -14.93 10.59
CA SER A 51 6.94 -14.96 9.18
C SER A 51 6.01 -13.81 8.80
N ASP A 52 5.02 -13.50 9.64
CA ASP A 52 4.00 -12.49 9.36
C ASP A 52 4.60 -11.09 9.49
N GLN A 53 5.47 -10.88 10.48
CA GLN A 53 6.23 -9.64 10.63
C GLN A 53 7.13 -9.39 9.41
N VAL A 54 7.89 -10.41 8.99
CA VAL A 54 8.74 -10.32 7.79
C VAL A 54 7.88 -10.04 6.55
N GLY A 55 6.73 -10.70 6.42
CA GLY A 55 5.80 -10.49 5.31
C GLY A 55 5.25 -9.07 5.23
N ILE A 56 4.86 -8.48 6.37
CA ILE A 56 4.40 -7.09 6.43
C ILE A 56 5.52 -6.12 6.07
N VAL A 57 6.73 -6.28 6.65
CA VAL A 57 7.88 -5.42 6.34
C VAL A 57 8.27 -5.54 4.87
N ALA A 58 8.35 -6.75 4.33
CA ALA A 58 8.73 -6.99 2.94
C ALA A 58 7.71 -6.38 1.98
N SER A 59 6.41 -6.53 2.26
CA SER A 59 5.36 -5.95 1.44
C SER A 59 5.34 -4.43 1.51
N ALA A 60 5.51 -3.86 2.71
CA ALA A 60 5.64 -2.41 2.88
C ALA A 60 6.87 -1.90 2.14
N ALA A 61 8.04 -2.53 2.29
CA ALA A 61 9.25 -2.16 1.57
C ALA A 61 9.05 -2.21 0.05
N LEU A 62 8.38 -3.25 -0.46
CA LEU A 62 8.05 -3.38 -1.88
C LEU A 62 7.15 -2.23 -2.37
N LEU A 63 6.13 -1.84 -1.60
CA LEU A 63 5.28 -0.69 -1.91
C LEU A 63 6.10 0.60 -2.07
N HIS A 64 7.00 0.88 -1.12
CA HIS A 64 7.89 2.04 -1.18
C HIS A 64 8.86 1.95 -2.36
N CYS A 65 9.54 0.82 -2.54
CA CYS A 65 10.51 0.62 -3.61
C CYS A 65 9.87 0.83 -4.98
N CYS A 66 8.69 0.24 -5.22
CA CYS A 66 7.95 0.44 -6.47
C CYS A 66 7.52 1.90 -6.66
N TYR A 67 7.00 2.55 -5.61
CA TYR A 67 6.53 3.94 -5.69
C TYR A 67 7.68 4.90 -6.01
N TRP A 68 8.81 4.76 -5.32
CA TRP A 68 9.98 5.62 -5.51
C TRP A 68 10.68 5.36 -6.84
N THR A 69 10.76 4.10 -7.26
CA THR A 69 11.26 3.73 -8.59
C THR A 69 10.41 4.38 -9.67
N ARG A 70 9.08 4.31 -9.55
CA ARG A 70 8.18 4.99 -10.49
C ARG A 70 8.39 6.50 -10.47
N LEU A 71 8.45 7.13 -9.29
CA LEU A 71 8.58 8.59 -9.16
C LEU A 71 9.87 9.13 -9.82
N LYS A 72 10.97 8.38 -9.74
CA LYS A 72 12.25 8.78 -10.33
C LYS A 72 12.37 8.48 -11.83
N TRP A 73 11.73 7.43 -12.33
CA TRP A 73 12.10 6.87 -13.63
C TRP A 73 10.97 6.79 -14.66
N MET A 74 9.69 6.86 -14.26
CA MET A 74 8.58 6.55 -15.16
C MET A 74 7.46 7.62 -15.10
N PRO A 75 7.08 8.23 -16.24
CA PRO A 75 5.88 9.05 -16.32
C PRO A 75 4.62 8.18 -16.23
N VAL A 76 3.55 8.73 -15.65
CA VAL A 76 2.23 8.07 -15.67
C VAL A 76 1.73 8.08 -17.09
N THR A 77 1.49 6.89 -17.65
CA THR A 77 0.93 6.77 -19.00
C THR A 77 -0.22 5.78 -18.92
N SER A 78 -1.44 6.25 -19.23
CA SER A 78 -2.57 5.34 -19.43
C SER A 78 -2.57 4.84 -20.88
N PRO A 79 -2.65 3.52 -21.12
CA PRO A 79 -2.80 2.98 -22.46
C PRO A 79 -4.23 3.09 -23.00
N PHE A 80 -5.22 3.40 -22.17
CA PHE A 80 -6.63 3.43 -22.56
C PHE A 80 -7.43 4.50 -21.81
N HIS A 81 -8.58 4.90 -22.38
CA HIS A 81 -9.54 5.79 -21.75
C HIS A 81 -10.76 4.99 -21.25
N SER A 82 -11.09 5.09 -19.96
CA SER A 82 -12.30 4.46 -19.41
C SER A 82 -12.72 5.07 -18.09
N VAL A 83 -13.80 5.86 -18.11
CA VAL A 83 -14.37 6.52 -16.93
C VAL A 83 -14.76 5.52 -15.83
N PHE A 84 -15.30 4.35 -16.22
CA PHE A 84 -15.69 3.30 -15.27
C PHE A 84 -14.47 2.73 -14.52
N VAL A 85 -13.39 2.40 -15.25
CA VAL A 85 -12.16 1.88 -14.63
C VAL A 85 -11.51 2.94 -13.75
N ALA A 86 -11.50 4.21 -14.18
CA ALA A 86 -11.01 5.31 -13.36
C ALA A 86 -11.75 5.42 -12.02
N HIS A 87 -13.09 5.34 -12.04
CA HIS A 87 -13.88 5.37 -10.81
C HIS A 87 -13.63 4.17 -9.90
N LEU A 88 -13.45 2.97 -10.47
CA LEU A 88 -13.09 1.79 -9.69
C LEU A 88 -11.72 1.95 -9.02
N LEU A 89 -10.75 2.58 -9.71
CA LEU A 89 -9.43 2.89 -9.16
C LEU A 89 -9.51 3.92 -8.02
N PHE A 90 -10.30 4.98 -8.18
CA PHE A 90 -10.54 5.95 -7.11
C PHE A 90 -11.21 5.31 -5.90
N PHE A 91 -12.18 4.42 -6.13
CA PHE A 91 -12.81 3.67 -5.04
C PHE A 91 -11.78 2.77 -4.33
N ALA A 92 -10.96 2.02 -5.07
CA ALA A 92 -9.92 1.16 -4.52
C ALA A 92 -8.86 1.94 -3.72
N SER A 93 -8.50 3.15 -4.17
CA SER A 93 -7.63 4.07 -3.44
C SER A 93 -8.20 4.41 -2.05
N ARG A 94 -9.49 4.75 -1.97
CA ARG A 94 -10.17 5.03 -0.70
C ARG A 94 -10.27 3.79 0.21
N VAL A 95 -10.59 2.64 -0.35
CA VAL A 95 -10.65 1.37 0.40
C VAL A 95 -9.29 1.02 1.01
N SER A 96 -8.20 1.24 0.27
CA SER A 96 -6.84 1.00 0.76
C SER A 96 -6.50 1.83 2.00
N PHE A 97 -7.03 3.05 2.08
CA PHE A 97 -6.86 3.92 3.25
C PHE A 97 -7.67 3.43 4.46
N PHE A 98 -8.93 3.02 4.27
CA PHE A 98 -9.73 2.41 5.35
C PHE A 98 -9.06 1.16 5.92
N PHE A 99 -8.47 0.34 5.03
CA PHE A 99 -7.70 -0.82 5.43
C PHE A 99 -6.47 -0.45 6.28
N GLY A 100 -5.73 0.58 5.88
CA GLY A 100 -4.65 1.14 6.69
C GLY A 100 -5.11 1.59 8.09
N GLY A 101 -6.24 2.29 8.18
CA GLY A 101 -6.82 2.70 9.46
C GLY A 101 -7.19 1.52 10.36
N ALA A 102 -7.86 0.49 9.82
CA ALA A 102 -8.18 -0.72 10.56
C ALA A 102 -6.93 -1.44 11.07
N LEU A 103 -5.88 -1.48 10.25
CA LEU A 103 -4.56 -2.00 10.60
C LEU A 103 -3.91 -1.28 11.78
N PHE A 104 -3.91 0.04 11.72
CA PHE A 104 -3.40 0.89 12.78
C PHE A 104 -4.11 0.57 14.10
N SER A 105 -5.45 0.57 14.09
CA SER A 105 -6.25 0.26 15.27
C SER A 105 -5.95 -1.15 15.80
N ALA A 106 -5.87 -2.16 14.92
CA ALA A 106 -5.56 -3.54 15.28
C ALA A 106 -4.22 -3.64 16.02
N ILE A 107 -3.17 -3.03 15.47
CA ILE A 107 -1.82 -3.11 16.03
C ILE A 107 -1.74 -2.30 17.34
N PHE A 108 -2.35 -1.11 17.39
CA PHE A 108 -2.25 -0.22 18.55
C PHE A 108 -3.06 -0.73 19.76
N PHE A 109 -4.32 -1.14 19.56
CA PHE A 109 -5.18 -1.63 20.66
C PHE A 109 -4.68 -2.96 21.24
N ARG A 110 -4.06 -3.81 20.43
CA ARG A 110 -3.46 -5.08 20.84
C ARG A 110 -2.29 -4.93 21.83
N HIS A 111 -1.64 -3.79 21.86
CA HIS A 111 -0.44 -3.55 22.68
C HIS A 111 -0.72 -2.86 24.02
N LEU A 112 -2.00 -2.57 24.31
CA LEU A 112 -2.42 -2.06 25.61
C LEU A 112 -2.12 -2.99 26.81
N PRO A 113 -2.14 -4.33 26.70
CA PRO A 113 -1.78 -5.21 27.82
C PRO A 113 -0.28 -5.23 28.16
N GLU A 114 0.59 -4.86 27.21
CA GLU A 114 2.05 -4.76 27.47
C GLU A 114 2.42 -3.49 28.26
N LEU A 115 1.48 -2.56 28.47
CA LEU A 115 1.70 -1.31 29.22
C LEU A 115 1.70 -1.48 30.75
N ASP A 116 1.28 -2.63 31.28
CA ASP A 116 1.37 -2.91 32.73
C ASP A 116 2.83 -3.03 33.22
N ALA A 117 3.78 -3.21 32.30
CA ALA A 117 5.21 -3.05 32.56
C ALA A 117 5.77 -2.09 31.52
N PHE A 118 5.94 -0.80 31.85
CA PHE A 118 6.48 0.25 30.97
C PHE A 118 7.60 -0.31 30.06
N PRO A 119 7.32 -0.59 28.77
CA PRO A 119 8.36 -1.05 27.88
C PRO A 119 9.38 0.09 27.70
N PRO A 120 10.67 -0.21 27.55
CA PRO A 120 11.68 0.82 27.31
C PRO A 120 11.24 1.67 26.11
N PHE A 121 11.33 3.00 26.24
CA PHE A 121 10.84 3.99 25.25
C PHE A 121 11.23 3.65 23.79
N ALA A 122 12.41 3.05 23.61
CA ALA A 122 12.89 2.56 22.33
C ALA A 122 11.95 1.54 21.65
N GLN A 123 11.33 0.62 22.40
CA GLN A 123 10.44 -0.40 21.86
C GLN A 123 9.11 0.21 21.37
N ALA A 124 8.54 1.15 22.13
CA ALA A 124 7.34 1.88 21.72
C ALA A 124 7.61 2.71 20.46
N PHE A 125 8.78 3.36 20.38
CA PHE A 125 9.20 4.10 19.21
C PHE A 125 9.35 3.20 17.97
N VAL A 126 10.04 2.06 18.08
CA VAL A 126 10.21 1.11 16.96
C VAL A 126 8.87 0.59 16.46
N LYS A 127 7.95 0.22 17.36
CA LYS A 127 6.59 -0.22 16.99
C LYS A 127 5.81 0.89 16.27
N SER A 128 5.94 2.13 16.73
CA SER A 128 5.30 3.30 16.09
C SER A 128 5.86 3.54 14.68
N VAL A 129 7.18 3.46 14.51
CA VAL A 129 7.85 3.59 13.20
C VAL A 129 7.44 2.47 12.26
N TYR A 130 7.32 1.23 12.75
CA TYR A 130 6.85 0.08 11.97
C TYR A 130 5.45 0.30 11.41
N VAL A 131 4.51 0.73 12.27
CA VAL A 131 3.13 1.01 11.85
C VAL A 131 3.09 2.19 10.89
N ALA A 132 3.77 3.29 11.23
CA ALA A 132 3.84 4.47 10.38
C ALA A 132 4.42 4.15 8.99
N GLY A 133 5.46 3.32 8.92
CA GLY A 133 6.03 2.85 7.65
C GLY A 133 5.03 2.04 6.84
N THR A 134 4.31 1.10 7.45
CA THR A 134 3.30 0.30 6.75
C THR A 134 2.16 1.17 6.21
N LEU A 135 1.65 2.11 7.03
CA LEU A 135 0.63 3.07 6.62
C LEU A 135 1.11 3.98 5.49
N PHE A 136 2.36 4.43 5.57
CA PHE A 136 2.97 5.26 4.53
C PHE A 136 3.08 4.50 3.20
N GLY A 137 3.40 3.20 3.24
CA GLY A 137 3.40 2.35 2.04
C GLY A 137 2.02 2.23 1.41
N LEU A 138 0.97 2.01 2.21
CA LEU A 138 -0.42 1.98 1.74
C LEU A 138 -0.88 3.33 1.18
N PHE A 139 -0.44 4.43 1.80
CA PHE A 139 -0.68 5.78 1.29
C PHE A 139 0.01 6.02 -0.06
N CYS A 140 1.26 5.58 -0.22
CA CYS A 140 1.95 5.61 -1.52
C CYS A 140 1.17 4.85 -2.59
N TYR A 141 0.62 3.68 -2.25
CA TYR A 141 -0.20 2.89 -3.15
C TYR A 141 -1.53 3.58 -3.49
N SER A 142 -2.24 4.16 -2.52
CA SER A 142 -3.50 4.88 -2.80
C SER A 142 -3.27 6.09 -3.71
N LEU A 143 -2.20 6.86 -3.48
CA LEU A 143 -1.82 7.95 -4.37
C LEU A 143 -1.50 7.46 -5.79
N GLU A 144 -0.88 6.29 -5.91
CA GLU A 144 -0.58 5.70 -7.21
C GLU A 144 -1.86 5.35 -7.98
N LEU A 145 -2.83 4.71 -7.30
CA LEU A 145 -4.14 4.40 -7.87
C LEU A 145 -4.88 5.66 -8.30
N ASP A 146 -4.86 6.74 -7.51
CA ASP A 146 -5.48 8.01 -7.89
C ASP A 146 -4.82 8.62 -9.12
N ARG A 147 -3.49 8.57 -9.21
CA ARG A 147 -2.76 9.08 -10.38
C ARG A 147 -3.07 8.27 -11.63
N PHE A 148 -3.12 6.94 -11.50
CA PHE A 148 -3.47 6.07 -12.62
C PHE A 148 -4.94 6.27 -13.03
N GLY A 149 -5.85 6.36 -12.07
CA GLY A 149 -7.27 6.64 -12.30
C GLY A 149 -7.47 7.93 -13.10
N LYS A 150 -6.79 9.01 -12.71
CA LYS A 150 -6.81 10.27 -13.49
C LYS A 150 -6.29 10.10 -14.91
N ALA A 151 -5.17 9.39 -15.10
CA ALA A 151 -4.64 9.16 -16.44
C ALA A 151 -5.58 8.31 -17.32
N VAL A 152 -6.32 7.38 -16.71
CA VAL A 152 -7.35 6.56 -17.39
C VAL A 152 -8.61 7.37 -17.69
N GLU A 153 -8.97 8.32 -16.82
CA GLU A 153 -10.09 9.26 -17.00
C GLU A 153 -9.79 10.29 -18.09
N ASP A 154 -8.60 10.90 -18.09
CA ASP A 154 -8.21 11.92 -19.07
C ASP A 154 -7.98 11.32 -20.47
N GLY A 155 -7.65 10.02 -20.54
CA GLY A 155 -7.30 9.34 -21.79
C GLY A 155 -5.93 9.75 -22.34
N PRO A 156 -5.41 9.04 -23.37
CA PRO A 156 -4.19 9.48 -24.04
C PRO A 156 -4.44 10.84 -24.72
N PRO A 157 -3.49 11.79 -24.68
CA PRO A 157 -3.66 13.08 -25.34
C PRO A 157 -4.02 12.85 -26.80
N GLU A 158 -5.14 13.42 -27.26
CA GLU A 158 -5.52 13.38 -28.66
C GLU A 158 -4.33 13.87 -29.49
N ARG A 159 -3.80 12.97 -30.31
CA ARG A 159 -2.75 13.30 -31.26
C ARG A 159 -3.46 14.17 -32.30
N GLY A 160 -3.36 15.49 -32.11
CA GLY A 160 -4.19 16.49 -32.76
C GLY A 160 -4.43 16.28 -34.26
N GLU A 161 -5.61 16.68 -34.68
CA GLU A 161 -5.81 17.22 -36.04
C GLU A 161 -5.25 18.64 -36.13
#